data_AF-A0A821U905-F1
#
_entry.id   AF-A0A821U905-F1
#
_cell.length_a   1.000
_cell.length_b   1.000
_cell.length_c   1.000
_cell.angle_alpha   90.00
_cell.angle_beta   90.00
_cell.angle_gamma   90.00
#
_symmetry.space_group_name_H-M   'P 1'
#
loop_
_entity.id
_entity.type
_entity.pdbx_description
1 polymer ?
#
loop_
_entity_poly.entity_id
_entity_poly.type
_entity_poly.pdbx_seq_one_letter_code
_entity_poly.pdbx_strand_id
1 'polypeptide(L)'
;KYPTKRGVPRSKLLKYGIAGLLFALLILIILFPLLFFSLSSSFYQSNPPTEVYVEIKLGGYLPIFKMTAQDTDIVSFKSADYNNLRSSIYSSNLGPRVEDTAYAFLRDFNPDDIRCVNLFSRSVDLWETSQSIRDIVVHNL
;
A
#
# COMPACT_ATOMS: atom_id res chain seq x y z
N LYS A 1 -5.80 76.86 -5.03
CA LYS A 1 -6.80 76.25 -5.94
C LYS A 1 -6.02 75.56 -7.06
N TYR A 2 -5.61 74.31 -6.85
CA TYR A 2 -4.79 73.56 -7.82
C TYR A 2 -5.71 72.99 -8.91
N PRO A 3 -5.49 73.30 -10.19
CA PRO A 3 -6.33 72.80 -11.27
C PRO A 3 -6.05 71.32 -11.48
N THR A 4 -7.08 70.48 -11.36
CA THR A 4 -7.01 69.06 -11.69
C THR A 4 -6.75 68.93 -13.19
N LYS A 5 -5.65 68.27 -13.59
CA LYS A 5 -5.35 68.00 -15.01
C LYS A 5 -6.51 67.23 -15.66
N ARG A 6 -7.02 67.72 -16.79
CA ARG A 6 -8.05 67.05 -17.61
C ARG A 6 -7.63 65.62 -17.92
N GLY A 7 -8.55 64.67 -17.78
CA GLY A 7 -8.28 63.24 -17.88
C GLY A 7 -7.60 62.85 -19.19
N VAL A 8 -6.32 62.49 -19.12
CA VAL A 8 -5.60 61.87 -20.23
C VAL A 8 -6.16 60.46 -20.39
N PRO A 9 -6.61 60.04 -21.60
CA PRO A 9 -7.16 58.70 -21.78
C PRO A 9 -6.07 57.66 -21.48
N ARG A 10 -6.22 56.90 -20.39
CA ARG A 10 -5.37 55.74 -20.12
C ARG A 10 -5.60 54.71 -21.23
N SER A 11 -4.50 54.17 -21.77
CA SER A 11 -4.52 53.16 -22.83
C SER A 11 -5.48 52.01 -22.47
N LYS A 12 -6.42 51.71 -23.37
CA LYS A 12 -7.42 50.65 -23.20
C LYS A 12 -6.74 49.30 -22.93
N LEU A 13 -5.60 49.05 -23.59
CA LEU A 13 -4.77 47.86 -23.44
C LEU A 13 -4.31 47.65 -21.99
N LEU A 14 -3.96 48.74 -21.30
CA LEU A 14 -3.53 48.69 -19.90
C LEU A 14 -4.70 48.37 -18.95
N LYS A 15 -5.91 48.87 -19.27
CA LYS A 15 -7.11 48.61 -18.45
C LYS A 15 -7.55 47.14 -18.54
N TYR A 16 -7.57 46.58 -19.75
CA TYR A 16 -7.94 45.18 -19.97
C TYR A 16 -6.84 44.21 -19.55
N GLY A 17 -5.55 44.60 -19.67
CA GLY A 17 -4.42 43.78 -19.22
C GLY A 17 -4.40 43.56 -17.70
N ILE A 18 -4.72 44.61 -16.91
CA ILE A 18 -4.76 44.49 -15.45
C ILE A 18 -5.88 43.54 -15.01
N ALA A 19 -7.09 43.66 -15.57
CA ALA A 19 -8.20 42.78 -15.23
C ALA A 19 -7.93 41.32 -15.67
N GLY A 20 -7.34 41.11 -16.86
CA GLY A 20 -6.96 39.79 -17.35
C GLY A 20 -5.89 39.12 -16.49
N LEU A 21 -4.88 39.88 -16.05
CA LEU A 21 -3.83 39.37 -15.17
C LEU A 21 -4.39 38.98 -13.80
N LEU A 22 -5.31 39.79 -13.24
CA LEU A 22 -5.95 39.52 -11.96
C LEU A 22 -6.85 38.27 -12.04
N PHE A 23 -7.57 38.09 -13.14
CA PHE A 23 -8.39 36.90 -13.39
C PHE A 23 -7.55 35.64 -13.60
N ALA A 24 -6.46 35.73 -14.37
CA ALA A 24 -5.52 34.62 -14.56
C ALA A 24 -4.84 34.19 -13.24
N LEU A 25 -4.47 35.16 -12.40
CA LEU A 25 -3.88 34.90 -11.09
C LEU A 25 -4.88 34.21 -10.15
N LEU A 26 -6.16 34.61 -10.18
CA LEU A 26 -7.23 33.97 -9.41
C LEU A 26 -7.43 32.50 -9.85
N ILE A 27 -7.45 32.23 -11.16
CA ILE A 27 -7.50 30.86 -11.69
C ILE A 27 -6.28 30.06 -11.23
N LEU A 28 -5.08 30.66 -11.29
CA LEU A 28 -3.85 30.00 -10.85
C LEU A 28 -3.91 29.68 -9.36
N ILE A 29 -4.41 30.55 -8.49
CA ILE A 29 -4.53 30.25 -7.05
C ILE A 29 -5.44 29.04 -6.79
N ILE A 30 -6.45 28.80 -7.62
CA ILE A 30 -7.34 27.64 -7.47
C ILE A 30 -6.71 26.39 -8.11
N LEU A 31 -6.11 26.51 -9.31
CA LEU A 31 -5.55 25.38 -10.05
C LEU A 31 -4.18 24.94 -9.57
N PHE A 32 -3.30 25.87 -9.19
CA PHE A 32 -1.95 25.58 -8.71
C PHE A 32 -1.92 24.62 -7.51
N PRO A 33 -2.73 24.78 -6.45
CA PRO A 33 -2.76 23.80 -5.36
C PRO A 33 -3.31 22.44 -5.81
N LEU A 34 -4.28 22.40 -6.73
CA LEU A 34 -4.78 21.14 -7.30
C LEU A 34 -3.71 20.43 -8.15
N LEU A 35 -2.99 21.19 -8.98
CA LEU A 35 -1.88 20.71 -9.79
C LEU A 35 -0.73 20.21 -8.90
N PHE A 36 -0.39 20.97 -7.85
CA PHE A 36 0.63 20.58 -6.89
C PHE A 36 0.24 19.32 -6.12
N PHE A 37 -1.01 19.19 -5.68
CA PHE A 37 -1.52 17.98 -5.05
C PHE A 37 -1.48 16.78 -6.01
N SER A 38 -1.90 16.95 -7.26
CA SER A 38 -1.83 15.92 -8.30
C SER A 38 -0.40 15.46 -8.62
N LEU A 39 0.59 16.35 -8.49
CA LEU A 39 2.01 16.02 -8.65
C LEU A 39 2.62 15.41 -7.38
N SER A 40 2.13 15.78 -6.21
CA SER A 40 2.62 15.35 -4.89
C SER A 40 2.09 13.97 -4.45
N SER A 41 1.38 13.26 -5.30
CA SER A 41 0.61 12.04 -4.99
C SER A 41 1.39 10.81 -4.51
N SER A 42 2.67 10.90 -4.15
CA SER A 42 3.44 9.68 -3.85
C SER A 42 4.62 9.94 -2.91
N PHE A 43 4.33 10.22 -1.63
CA PHE A 43 5.19 9.67 -0.58
C PHE A 43 4.83 8.20 -0.39
N TYR A 44 5.18 7.40 -1.41
CA TYR A 44 5.01 5.97 -1.36
C TYR A 44 6.04 5.41 -0.39
N GLN A 45 5.61 5.11 0.82
CA GLN A 45 6.46 4.48 1.83
C GLN A 45 5.94 3.07 2.07
N SER A 46 6.75 2.07 1.72
CA SER A 46 6.45 0.68 2.05
C SER A 46 6.34 0.52 3.57
N ASN A 47 5.32 -0.23 4.01
CA ASN A 47 5.04 -0.50 5.42
C ASN A 47 5.16 -2.01 5.69
N PRO A 48 6.39 -2.56 5.79
CA PRO A 48 6.57 -3.96 6.10
C PRO A 48 6.14 -4.26 7.55
N PRO A 49 5.58 -5.45 7.82
CA PRO A 49 5.33 -5.88 9.19
C PRO A 49 6.66 -6.03 9.94
N THR A 50 6.67 -5.63 11.21
CA THR A 50 7.81 -5.83 12.12
C THR A 50 7.82 -7.24 12.70
N GLU A 51 6.64 -7.83 12.90
CA GLU A 51 6.48 -9.14 13.49
C GLU A 51 5.24 -9.83 12.92
N VAL A 52 5.34 -11.13 12.66
CA VAL A 52 4.24 -11.96 12.17
C VAL A 52 4.03 -13.11 13.14
N TYR A 53 2.84 -13.15 13.72
CA TYR A 53 2.41 -14.19 14.64
C TYR A 53 1.56 -15.24 13.91
N VAL A 54 1.91 -16.51 14.07
CA VAL A 54 1.19 -17.66 13.50
C VAL A 54 0.80 -18.60 14.62
N GLU A 55 -0.49 -18.94 14.68
CA GLU A 55 -1.06 -19.84 15.67
C GLU A 55 -1.99 -20.86 15.02
N ILE A 56 -1.77 -22.13 15.32
CA ILE A 56 -2.63 -23.23 14.86
C ILE A 56 -3.32 -23.85 16.06
N LYS A 57 -4.66 -23.88 16.01
CA LYS A 57 -5.54 -24.47 17.02
C LYS A 57 -6.37 -25.58 16.42
N LEU A 58 -6.68 -26.58 17.25
CA LEU A 58 -7.74 -27.53 16.96
C LEU A 58 -9.00 -27.02 17.67
N GLY A 59 -10.01 -26.58 16.93
CA GLY A 59 -11.28 -26.10 17.50
C GLY A 59 -11.09 -25.08 18.64
N GLY A 60 -11.70 -25.36 19.79
CA GLY A 60 -11.60 -24.54 21.01
C GLY A 60 -10.45 -24.89 21.95
N TYR A 61 -9.52 -25.77 21.54
CA TYR A 61 -8.41 -26.21 22.38
C TYR A 61 -7.25 -25.21 22.37
N LEU A 62 -6.33 -25.42 23.31
CA LEU A 62 -5.05 -24.73 23.35
C LEU A 62 -4.31 -24.92 22.01
N PRO A 63 -3.62 -23.87 21.53
CA PRO A 63 -2.83 -23.93 20.31
C PRO A 63 -1.79 -25.02 20.37
N ILE A 64 -1.74 -25.81 19.29
CA ILE A 64 -0.78 -26.90 19.10
C ILE A 64 0.53 -26.39 18.48
N PHE A 65 0.48 -25.21 17.86
CA PHE A 65 1.64 -24.57 17.25
C PHE A 65 1.54 -23.06 17.43
N LYS A 66 2.63 -22.47 17.92
CA LYS A 66 2.83 -21.03 17.95
C LYS A 66 4.20 -20.69 17.39
N MET A 67 4.22 -19.69 16.52
CA MET A 67 5.45 -19.13 16.00
C MET A 67 5.32 -17.63 15.89
N THR A 68 6.44 -16.97 16.13
CA THR A 68 6.61 -15.55 15.89
C THR A 68 7.80 -15.38 14.96
N ALA A 69 7.57 -14.79 13.80
CA ALA A 69 8.60 -14.43 12.83
C ALA A 69 8.94 -12.95 12.99
N GLN A 70 10.24 -12.63 13.06
CA GLN A 70 10.73 -11.26 13.24
C GLN A 70 11.61 -10.85 12.04
N ASP A 71 12.33 -9.73 12.15
CA ASP A 71 13.09 -9.10 11.06
C ASP A 71 14.01 -10.05 10.26
N THR A 72 14.63 -11.06 10.90
CA THR A 72 15.49 -12.04 10.19
C THR A 72 14.71 -13.03 9.34
N ASP A 73 13.46 -13.27 9.70
CA ASP A 73 12.56 -14.24 9.06
C ASP A 73 11.65 -13.57 8.03
N ILE A 74 11.51 -12.24 8.10
CA ILE A 74 10.75 -11.42 7.16
C ILE A 74 11.69 -10.89 6.08
N VAL A 75 11.74 -11.61 4.95
CA VAL A 75 12.65 -11.33 3.84
C VAL A 75 11.96 -10.48 2.78
N SER A 76 12.63 -9.40 2.35
CA SER A 76 12.18 -8.58 1.22
C SER A 76 12.27 -9.32 -0.10
N PHE A 77 11.24 -9.21 -0.93
CA PHE A 77 11.27 -9.72 -2.29
C PHE A 77 12.30 -8.96 -3.12
N LYS A 78 13.22 -9.68 -3.79
CA LYS A 78 14.06 -9.07 -4.82
C LYS A 78 13.25 -8.94 -6.10
N SER A 79 13.67 -8.05 -7.01
CA SER A 79 13.01 -7.89 -8.31
C SER A 79 12.95 -9.21 -9.10
N ALA A 80 13.95 -10.08 -8.95
CA ALA A 80 13.96 -11.42 -9.56
C ALA A 80 12.86 -12.31 -8.99
N ASP A 81 12.67 -12.33 -7.67
CA ASP A 81 11.64 -13.13 -7.00
C ASP A 81 10.23 -12.66 -7.37
N TYR A 82 10.04 -11.35 -7.50
CA TYR A 82 8.78 -10.77 -7.97
C TYR A 82 8.45 -11.18 -9.40
N ASN A 83 9.44 -11.16 -10.30
CA ASN A 83 9.26 -11.62 -11.67
C ASN A 83 8.97 -13.12 -11.74
N ASN A 84 9.63 -13.92 -10.88
CA ASN A 84 9.35 -15.35 -10.76
C ASN A 84 7.91 -15.58 -10.31
N LEU A 85 7.43 -14.87 -9.28
CA LEU A 85 6.04 -14.94 -8.82
C LEU A 85 5.06 -14.59 -9.95
N ARG A 86 5.32 -13.51 -10.67
CA ARG A 86 4.49 -13.06 -11.80
C ARG A 86 4.45 -14.09 -12.94
N SER A 87 5.59 -14.71 -13.25
CA SER A 87 5.66 -15.78 -14.25
C SER A 87 4.96 -17.06 -13.78
N SER A 88 5.02 -17.37 -12.48
CA SER A 88 4.40 -18.56 -11.92
C SER A 88 2.88 -18.53 -12.03
N ILE A 89 2.28 -17.34 -11.90
CA ILE A 89 0.83 -17.14 -12.05
C ILE A 89 0.40 -17.43 -13.48
N TYR A 90 1.11 -16.94 -14.49
CA TYR A 90 0.79 -17.24 -15.89
C TYR A 90 1.02 -18.71 -16.28
N SER A 91 1.98 -19.36 -15.64
CA SER A 91 2.21 -20.80 -15.86
C SER A 91 1.26 -21.68 -15.05
N SER A 92 0.47 -21.10 -14.14
CA SER A 92 -0.45 -21.86 -13.33
C SER A 92 -1.66 -22.26 -14.16
N ASN A 93 -2.06 -23.53 -14.13
CA ASN A 93 -3.27 -23.99 -14.81
C ASN A 93 -4.55 -23.62 -14.00
N LEU A 94 -4.62 -22.39 -13.50
CA LEU A 94 -5.76 -21.88 -12.72
C LEU A 94 -6.89 -21.35 -13.62
N GLY A 95 -6.60 -21.15 -14.90
CA GLY A 95 -7.55 -20.74 -15.93
C GLY A 95 -7.50 -19.23 -16.19
N PRO A 96 -7.81 -18.80 -17.43
CA PRO A 96 -7.45 -17.47 -17.94
C PRO A 96 -8.03 -16.32 -17.12
N ARG A 97 -9.24 -16.48 -16.57
CA ARG A 97 -9.91 -15.44 -15.75
C ARG A 97 -9.24 -15.21 -14.41
N VAL A 98 -8.72 -16.27 -13.79
CA VAL A 98 -8.07 -16.20 -12.47
C VAL A 98 -6.68 -15.58 -12.62
N GLU A 99 -5.97 -15.96 -13.68
CA GLU A 99 -4.63 -15.42 -14.01
C GLU A 99 -4.68 -13.91 -14.27
N ASP A 100 -5.63 -13.45 -15.09
CA ASP A 100 -5.80 -12.02 -15.39
C ASP A 100 -6.13 -11.21 -14.13
N THR A 101 -6.96 -11.76 -13.25
CA THR A 101 -7.35 -11.10 -11.99
C THR A 101 -6.18 -11.03 -11.01
N ALA A 102 -5.46 -12.14 -10.84
CA ALA A 102 -4.29 -12.19 -9.95
C ALA A 102 -3.16 -11.28 -10.45
N TYR A 103 -2.95 -11.22 -11.76
CA TYR A 103 -1.97 -10.33 -12.37
C TYR A 103 -2.36 -8.86 -12.21
N ALA A 104 -3.62 -8.52 -12.44
CA ALA A 104 -4.13 -7.16 -12.24
C ALA A 104 -3.96 -6.73 -10.77
N PHE A 105 -4.23 -7.62 -9.82
CA PHE A 105 -4.02 -7.38 -8.39
C PHE A 105 -2.55 -7.13 -8.05
N LEU A 106 -1.64 -7.98 -8.53
CA LEU A 106 -0.20 -7.83 -8.24
C LEU A 106 0.44 -6.59 -8.86
N ARG A 107 -0.15 -6.03 -9.93
CA ARG A 107 0.37 -4.82 -10.59
C ARG A 107 0.31 -3.59 -9.69
N ASP A 108 -0.61 -3.57 -8.72
CA ASP A 108 -0.78 -2.44 -7.82
C ASP A 108 0.24 -2.46 -6.66
N PHE A 109 1.08 -3.51 -6.57
CA PHE A 109 2.14 -3.66 -5.56
C PHE A 109 3.53 -3.62 -6.20
N ASN A 110 4.46 -2.91 -5.57
CA ASN A 110 5.87 -2.96 -5.90
C ASN A 110 6.55 -4.15 -5.18
N PRO A 111 7.73 -4.60 -5.64
CA PRO A 111 8.50 -5.62 -4.95
C PRO A 111 8.80 -5.27 -3.48
N ASP A 112 8.97 -3.97 -3.20
CA ASP A 112 9.23 -3.44 -1.86
C ASP A 112 8.04 -3.57 -0.91
N ASP A 113 6.85 -3.93 -1.38
CA ASP A 113 5.66 -4.09 -0.54
C ASP A 113 5.40 -5.54 -0.15
N ILE A 114 6.11 -6.45 -0.82
CA ILE A 114 5.91 -7.87 -0.67
C ILE A 114 7.04 -8.41 0.19
N ARG A 115 6.67 -9.20 1.21
CA ARG A 115 7.60 -9.87 2.11
C ARG A 115 7.35 -11.36 2.08
N CYS A 116 8.41 -12.15 2.11
CA CYS A 116 8.35 -13.58 2.36
C CYS A 116 8.61 -13.80 3.84
N VAL A 117 7.72 -14.50 4.53
CA VAL A 117 7.87 -14.84 5.94
C VAL A 117 8.30 -16.29 6.02
N ASN A 118 9.52 -16.52 6.47
CA ASN A 118 10.05 -17.86 6.67
C ASN A 118 9.46 -18.44 7.95
N LEU A 119 8.64 -19.47 7.81
CA LEU A 119 8.07 -20.19 8.94
C LEU A 119 8.97 -21.36 9.34
N PHE A 120 9.33 -21.44 10.61
CA PHE A 120 10.03 -22.58 11.18
C PHE A 120 9.08 -23.74 11.41
N SER A 121 9.57 -24.97 11.17
CA SER A 121 8.78 -26.19 11.38
C SER A 121 8.57 -26.53 12.87
N ARG A 122 9.20 -25.83 13.81
CA ARG A 122 9.08 -26.09 15.25
C ARG A 122 8.40 -24.92 15.94
N SER A 123 7.41 -25.25 16.77
CA SER A 123 6.78 -24.30 17.69
C SER A 123 7.82 -23.83 18.70
N VAL A 124 7.78 -22.53 19.05
CA VAL A 124 8.62 -21.98 20.12
C VAL A 124 8.14 -22.50 21.49
N ASP A 125 6.84 -22.74 21.61
CA ASP A 125 6.20 -23.22 22.84
C ASP A 125 5.99 -24.74 22.82
N LEU A 126 6.23 -25.39 23.97
CA LEU A 126 5.83 -26.76 24.24
C LEU A 126 4.30 -26.85 24.33
N TRP A 127 3.71 -27.88 23.74
CA TRP A 127 2.26 -28.13 23.87
C TRP A 127 1.93 -28.74 25.24
N GLU A 128 1.76 -27.87 26.22
CA GLU A 128 1.38 -28.23 27.60
C GLU A 128 -0.13 -28.49 27.71
N THR A 129 -0.58 -29.62 27.19
CA THR A 129 -1.96 -30.11 27.43
C THR A 129 -2.01 -31.23 28.46
N SER A 130 -2.98 -31.13 29.38
CA SER A 130 -3.32 -32.19 30.32
C SER A 130 -3.79 -33.46 29.61
N GLN A 131 -3.56 -34.62 30.21
CA GLN A 131 -3.93 -35.92 29.63
C GLN A 131 -5.41 -36.01 29.22
N SER A 132 -6.32 -35.48 30.06
CA SER A 132 -7.76 -35.46 29.78
C SER A 132 -8.12 -34.71 28.50
N ILE A 133 -7.47 -33.58 28.21
CA ILE A 133 -7.68 -32.81 26.98
C ILE A 133 -7.19 -33.60 25.78
N ARG A 134 -6.05 -34.29 25.90
CA ARG A 134 -5.51 -35.13 24.81
C ARG A 134 -6.49 -36.23 24.44
N ASP A 135 -7.07 -36.91 25.44
CA ASP A 135 -8.03 -37.98 25.21
C ASP A 135 -9.32 -37.46 24.54
N ILE A 136 -9.80 -36.28 24.95
CA ILE A 136 -10.96 -35.63 24.32
C ILE A 136 -10.66 -35.24 22.87
N VAL A 137 -9.48 -34.70 22.58
CA VAL A 137 -9.06 -34.36 21.21
C VAL A 137 -9.03 -35.61 20.34
N VAL A 138 -8.44 -36.71 20.82
CA VAL A 138 -8.39 -37.98 20.09
C VAL A 138 -9.78 -38.56 19.84
N HIS A 139 -10.71 -38.43 20.80
CA HIS A 139 -12.08 -38.92 20.65
C HIS A 139 -12.91 -38.10 19.64
N ASN A 140 -12.63 -36.80 19.49
CA ASN A 140 -13.41 -35.90 18.64
C ASN A 140 -12.84 -35.70 17.23
N LEU A 141 -11.72 -36.34 16.91
CA LEU A 141 -11.11 -36.38 15.58
C LEU A 141 -11.61 -37.59 14.79
#